data_AF-A0A6J4X5L7-F1
#
_entry.id   AF-A0A6J4X5L7-F1
#
_cell.length_a   1.000
_cell.length_b   1.000
_cell.length_c   1.000
_cell.angle_alpha   90.00
_cell.angle_beta   90.00
_cell.angle_gamma   90.00
#
_symmetry.space_group_name_H-M   'P 1'
#
loop_
_entity.id
_entity.type
_entity.pdbx_description
1 polymer ?
#
loop_
_entity_poly.entity_id
_entity_poly.type
_entity_poly.pdbx_seq_one_letter_code
_entity_poly.pdbx_strand_id
1 'polypeptide(L)'
;MKSDKTRSTNPSNGAAKTHGRQLLTVLFTDMVHSTETAVAYGDIKWRSLIDRHHALVRTALLQFLGREIDTAGDGFFATFEQPANAIQCASAVSQQVSELDLEIRAGLHLGECDVTEDAVRGITVHIGARVAARASAGEVLVSGTLKDALAGSEIRFKKRGAYELKGIPGEWKLSAVEL
;
A
#
# COMPACT_ATOMS: atom_id res chain seq x y z
N MET A 1 35.71 -14.03 -53.63
CA MET A 1 36.24 -15.10 -52.75
C MET A 1 36.58 -14.46 -51.40
N LYS A 2 35.84 -14.83 -50.34
CA LYS A 2 36.23 -14.85 -48.91
C LYS A 2 36.69 -13.52 -48.25
N SER A 3 35.87 -12.92 -47.36
CA SER A 3 35.89 -13.06 -45.87
C SER A 3 36.81 -12.02 -45.22
N ASP A 4 36.63 -11.44 -44.03
CA ASP A 4 35.65 -11.39 -42.94
C ASP A 4 36.36 -10.56 -41.82
N LYS A 5 35.61 -10.02 -40.86
CA LYS A 5 36.02 -9.44 -39.55
C LYS A 5 36.57 -8.00 -39.60
N THR A 6 36.10 -7.05 -38.78
CA THR A 6 35.59 -7.16 -37.41
C THR A 6 34.49 -6.12 -37.12
N ARG A 7 33.40 -6.62 -36.56
CA ARG A 7 32.28 -5.91 -35.93
C ARG A 7 32.55 -5.87 -34.42
N SER A 8 32.60 -4.70 -33.80
CA SER A 8 32.31 -4.43 -32.37
C SER A 8 32.59 -2.94 -32.14
N THR A 9 31.69 -2.11 -31.63
CA THR A 9 31.09 -2.23 -30.30
C THR A 9 29.80 -1.42 -30.24
N ASN A 10 28.78 -2.00 -29.63
CA ASN A 10 27.71 -1.26 -28.97
C ASN A 10 27.91 -1.48 -27.47
N PRO A 11 27.47 -0.54 -26.62
CA PRO A 11 26.63 -0.98 -25.53
C PRO A 11 25.32 -0.19 -25.53
N SER A 12 24.26 -0.93 -25.87
CA SER A 12 22.95 -0.92 -25.20
C SER A 12 22.58 0.33 -24.42
N ASN A 13 21.92 1.27 -25.09
CA ASN A 13 21.04 2.22 -24.44
C ASN A 13 19.77 1.46 -23.98
N GLY A 14 19.81 0.90 -22.77
CA GLY A 14 18.63 0.34 -22.10
C GLY A 14 17.72 1.47 -21.65
N ALA A 15 17.00 2.09 -22.59
CA ALA A 15 15.88 2.96 -22.25
C ALA A 15 14.83 2.09 -21.56
N ALA A 16 14.66 2.28 -20.24
CA ALA A 16 13.56 1.71 -19.48
C ALA A 16 12.26 2.02 -20.24
N LYS A 17 11.47 1.00 -20.57
CA LYS A 17 10.15 1.18 -21.20
C LYS A 17 9.27 2.01 -20.27
N THR A 18 9.13 3.30 -20.56
CA THR A 18 8.25 4.20 -19.80
C THR A 18 6.81 3.75 -19.94
N HIS A 19 6.18 3.37 -18.82
CA HIS A 19 4.74 3.27 -18.71
C HIS A 19 4.21 4.60 -18.13
N GLY A 20 3.01 4.99 -18.54
CA GLY A 20 2.47 6.35 -18.34
C GLY A 20 2.01 6.65 -16.92
N ARG A 21 1.65 7.92 -16.68
CA ARG A 21 0.96 8.32 -15.46
C ARG A 21 -0.43 7.69 -15.39
N GLN A 22 -0.76 7.13 -14.23
CA GLN A 22 -2.07 6.56 -13.94
C GLN A 22 -2.59 7.10 -12.62
N LEU A 23 -3.90 7.34 -12.55
CA LEU A 23 -4.58 7.65 -11.29
C LEU A 23 -4.85 6.33 -10.56
N LEU A 24 -4.22 6.12 -9.40
CA LEU A 24 -4.34 4.89 -8.63
C LEU A 24 -4.61 5.19 -7.15
N THR A 25 -5.28 4.24 -6.49
CA THR A 25 -5.35 4.20 -5.03
C THR A 25 -4.17 3.40 -4.51
N VAL A 26 -3.35 4.00 -3.65
CA VAL A 26 -2.30 3.32 -2.90
C VAL A 26 -2.82 2.89 -1.53
N LEU A 27 -2.49 1.68 -1.12
CA LEU A 27 -2.75 1.12 0.20
C LEU A 27 -1.41 0.78 0.85
N PHE A 28 -1.21 1.25 2.08
CA PHE A 28 -0.13 0.83 2.94
C PHE A 28 -0.72 0.19 4.19
N THR A 29 -0.21 -0.98 4.56
CA THR A 29 -0.51 -1.63 5.84
C THR A 29 0.77 -1.88 6.60
N ASP A 30 0.66 -1.90 7.91
CA ASP A 30 1.77 -2.19 8.81
C ASP A 30 1.22 -2.85 10.08
N MET A 31 1.94 -3.83 10.65
CA MET A 31 1.51 -4.52 11.85
C MET A 31 1.83 -3.69 13.09
N VAL A 32 0.91 -3.67 14.05
CA VAL A 32 1.08 -2.92 15.29
C VAL A 32 1.90 -3.75 16.26
N HIS A 33 2.83 -3.11 16.99
CA HIS A 33 3.71 -3.73 18.00
C HIS A 33 4.54 -4.91 17.48
N SER A 34 4.81 -5.00 16.16
CA SER A 34 5.46 -6.18 15.56
C SER A 34 6.83 -6.51 16.13
N THR A 35 7.63 -5.51 16.51
CA THR A 35 8.92 -5.73 17.16
C THR A 35 8.78 -6.33 18.56
N GLU A 36 7.80 -5.86 19.34
CA GLU A 36 7.54 -6.37 20.69
C GLU A 36 7.00 -7.80 20.62
N THR A 37 6.08 -8.06 19.68
CA THR A 37 5.55 -9.40 19.39
C THR A 37 6.66 -10.36 18.94
N ALA A 38 7.56 -9.93 18.06
CA ALA A 38 8.69 -10.74 17.60
C ALA A 38 9.59 -11.18 18.78
N VAL A 39 9.92 -10.24 19.68
CA VAL A 39 10.74 -10.52 20.88
C VAL A 39 10.03 -11.50 21.83
N ALA A 40 8.72 -11.34 22.03
CA ALA A 40 7.95 -12.18 22.95
C ALA A 40 7.76 -13.62 22.42
N TYR A 41 7.57 -13.79 21.11
CA TYR A 41 7.25 -15.09 20.51
C TYR A 41 8.49 -15.89 20.10
N GLY A 42 9.61 -15.22 19.89
CA GLY A 42 10.82 -15.80 19.30
C GLY A 42 10.69 -16.09 17.81
N ASP A 43 11.83 -16.17 17.12
CA ASP A 43 11.91 -16.09 15.65
C ASP A 43 11.06 -17.12 14.90
N ILE A 44 10.97 -18.36 15.38
CA ILE A 44 10.23 -19.43 14.69
C ILE A 44 8.72 -19.16 14.70
N LYS A 45 8.17 -18.82 15.87
CA LYS A 45 6.73 -18.54 16.00
C LYS A 45 6.37 -17.22 15.30
N TRP A 46 7.23 -16.22 15.43
CA TRP A 46 7.07 -14.95 14.72
C TRP A 46 7.02 -15.15 13.21
N ARG A 47 7.95 -15.92 12.64
CA ARG A 47 7.96 -16.24 11.22
C ARG A 47 6.68 -16.93 10.76
N SER A 48 6.21 -17.93 11.51
CA SER A 48 4.95 -18.61 11.18
C SER A 48 3.74 -17.67 11.22
N LEU A 49 3.74 -16.70 12.14
CA LEU A 49 2.68 -15.71 12.26
C LEU A 49 2.70 -14.72 11.10
N ILE A 50 3.89 -14.26 10.70
CA ILE A 50 4.10 -13.43 9.51
C ILE A 50 3.66 -14.15 8.24
N ASP A 51 4.00 -15.43 8.06
CA ASP A 51 3.59 -16.21 6.89
C ASP A 51 2.05 -16.31 6.79
N ARG A 52 1.36 -16.49 7.94
CA ARG A 52 -0.11 -16.49 7.98
C ARG A 52 -0.69 -15.10 7.68
N HIS A 53 -0.12 -14.05 8.24
CA HIS A 53 -0.51 -12.67 7.96
C HIS A 53 -0.37 -12.35 6.46
N HIS A 54 0.78 -12.66 5.87
CA HIS A 54 1.05 -12.45 4.44
C HIS A 54 0.06 -13.21 3.55
N ALA A 55 -0.27 -14.45 3.91
CA ALA A 55 -1.26 -15.24 3.16
C ALA A 55 -2.66 -14.58 3.19
N LEU A 56 -3.11 -14.12 4.35
CA LEU A 56 -4.38 -13.40 4.49
C LEU A 56 -4.43 -12.13 3.65
N VAL A 57 -3.38 -11.30 3.72
CA VAL A 57 -3.29 -10.06 2.93
C VAL A 57 -3.35 -10.37 1.44
N ARG A 58 -2.58 -11.36 0.96
CA ARG A 58 -2.58 -11.74 -0.46
C ARG A 58 -3.93 -12.29 -0.93
N THR A 59 -4.62 -13.07 -0.11
CA THR A 59 -5.99 -13.53 -0.41
C THR A 59 -6.94 -12.34 -0.55
N ALA A 60 -6.88 -11.37 0.37
CA ALA A 60 -7.71 -10.16 0.28
C ALA A 60 -7.35 -9.31 -0.95
N LEU A 61 -6.07 -9.14 -1.26
CA LEU A 61 -5.64 -8.43 -2.48
C LEU A 61 -6.23 -9.07 -3.73
N LEU A 62 -6.15 -10.40 -3.86
CA LEU A 62 -6.75 -11.11 -4.99
C LEU A 62 -8.28 -10.92 -5.05
N GLN A 63 -8.96 -11.03 -3.92
CA GLN A 63 -10.42 -10.89 -3.83
C GLN A 63 -10.91 -9.50 -4.26
N PHE A 64 -10.16 -8.45 -3.91
CA PHE A 64 -10.53 -7.06 -4.18
C PHE A 64 -9.75 -6.44 -5.34
N LEU A 65 -9.16 -7.26 -6.22
CA LEU A 65 -8.45 -6.80 -7.42
C LEU A 65 -7.29 -5.82 -7.11
N GLY A 66 -6.63 -6.03 -5.98
CA GLY A 66 -5.43 -5.32 -5.57
C GLY A 66 -4.18 -5.93 -6.18
N ARG A 67 -3.21 -5.08 -6.50
CA ARG A 67 -1.89 -5.47 -6.96
C ARG A 67 -0.87 -5.21 -5.86
N GLU A 68 -0.22 -6.27 -5.36
CA GLU A 68 0.96 -6.16 -4.50
C GLU A 68 2.10 -5.50 -5.29
N ILE A 69 2.69 -4.45 -4.73
CA ILE A 69 3.86 -3.76 -5.30
C ILE A 69 5.11 -4.10 -4.53
N ASP A 70 5.05 -4.05 -3.20
CA ASP A 70 6.19 -4.34 -2.33
C ASP A 70 5.74 -4.84 -0.95
N THR A 71 6.63 -5.54 -0.27
CA THR A 71 6.47 -5.95 1.13
C THR A 71 7.73 -5.60 1.91
N ALA A 72 7.56 -4.96 3.06
CA ALA A 72 8.65 -4.57 3.94
C ALA A 72 8.46 -5.21 5.31
N GLY A 73 8.97 -6.43 5.46
CA GLY A 73 8.79 -7.24 6.67
C GLY A 73 7.33 -7.66 6.85
N ASP A 74 6.65 -6.98 7.75
CA ASP A 74 5.25 -7.17 8.17
C ASP A 74 4.28 -6.17 7.50
N GLY A 75 4.80 -5.19 6.77
CA GLY A 75 3.99 -4.22 6.03
C GLY A 75 3.82 -4.56 4.54
N PHE A 76 2.72 -4.08 3.96
CA PHE A 76 2.42 -4.20 2.53
C PHE A 76 2.26 -2.82 1.88
N PHE A 77 2.73 -2.72 0.64
CA PHE A 77 2.36 -1.66 -0.29
C PHE A 77 1.64 -2.28 -1.49
N ALA A 78 0.39 -1.87 -1.70
CA ALA A 78 -0.44 -2.33 -2.80
C ALA A 78 -1.13 -1.17 -3.53
N THR A 79 -1.59 -1.43 -4.75
CA THR A 79 -2.33 -0.47 -5.57
C THR A 79 -3.64 -1.04 -6.08
N PHE A 80 -4.62 -0.17 -6.28
CA PHE A 80 -5.94 -0.48 -6.81
C PHE A 80 -6.36 0.59 -7.82
N GLU A 81 -7.02 0.15 -8.89
CA GLU A 81 -7.67 1.08 -9.83
C GLU A 81 -8.95 1.70 -9.22
N GLN A 82 -9.65 0.94 -8.37
CA GLN A 82 -10.91 1.36 -7.75
C GLN A 82 -10.71 1.69 -6.25
N PRO A 83 -11.01 2.92 -5.79
CA PRO A 83 -10.85 3.29 -4.38
C PRO A 83 -11.70 2.46 -3.41
N ALA A 84 -12.92 2.08 -3.83
CA ALA A 84 -13.82 1.28 -3.01
C ALA A 84 -13.22 -0.11 -2.70
N ASN A 85 -12.62 -0.75 -3.70
CA ASN A 85 -11.95 -2.04 -3.54
C ASN A 85 -10.79 -1.95 -2.56
N ALA A 86 -10.01 -0.87 -2.61
CA ALA A 86 -8.89 -0.66 -1.70
C ALA A 86 -9.36 -0.56 -0.24
N ILE A 87 -10.45 0.18 0.01
CA ILE A 87 -11.06 0.27 1.34
C ILE A 87 -11.57 -1.10 1.79
N GLN A 88 -12.33 -1.79 0.95
CA GLN A 88 -12.87 -3.12 1.29
C GLN A 88 -11.76 -4.12 1.60
N CYS A 89 -10.67 -4.09 0.84
CA CYS A 89 -9.48 -4.89 1.09
C CYS A 89 -8.88 -4.57 2.46
N ALA A 90 -8.60 -3.31 2.75
CA ALA A 90 -8.03 -2.89 4.03
C ALA A 90 -8.92 -3.26 5.22
N SER A 91 -10.24 -3.08 5.08
CA SER A 91 -11.23 -3.46 6.09
C SER A 91 -11.25 -4.96 6.33
N ALA A 92 -11.27 -5.77 5.27
CA ALA A 92 -11.24 -7.22 5.37
C ALA A 92 -9.96 -7.72 6.04
N VAL A 93 -8.79 -7.18 5.65
CA VAL A 93 -7.51 -7.54 6.28
C VAL A 93 -7.51 -7.16 7.77
N SER A 94 -7.98 -5.96 8.11
CA SER A 94 -8.04 -5.53 9.52
C SER A 94 -8.89 -6.46 10.38
N GLN A 95 -10.04 -6.92 9.85
CA GLN A 95 -10.92 -7.86 10.54
C GLN A 95 -10.29 -9.26 10.64
N GLN A 96 -9.80 -9.83 9.55
CA GLN A 96 -9.23 -11.18 9.52
C GLN A 96 -7.95 -11.30 10.37
N VAL A 97 -7.11 -10.27 10.38
CA VAL A 97 -5.88 -10.26 11.18
C VAL A 97 -6.21 -10.15 12.68
N SER A 98 -7.30 -9.47 13.05
CA SER A 98 -7.77 -9.43 14.44
C SER A 98 -8.17 -10.80 15.00
N GLU A 99 -8.62 -11.73 14.14
CA GLU A 99 -8.89 -13.13 14.53
C GLU A 99 -7.60 -13.91 14.88
N LEU A 100 -6.43 -13.37 14.53
CA LEU A 100 -5.12 -13.91 14.91
C LEU A 100 -4.51 -13.21 16.14
N ASP A 101 -5.30 -12.45 16.90
CA ASP A 101 -4.84 -11.58 18.00
C ASP A 101 -3.77 -10.57 17.55
N LEU A 102 -3.87 -10.13 16.30
CA LEU A 102 -2.98 -9.15 15.69
C LEU A 102 -3.78 -7.93 15.24
N GLU A 103 -3.12 -6.78 15.23
CA GLU A 103 -3.69 -5.56 14.68
C GLU A 103 -2.81 -5.02 13.57
N ILE A 104 -3.44 -4.46 12.55
CA ILE A 104 -2.76 -3.63 11.56
C ILE A 104 -3.25 -2.20 11.65
N ARG A 105 -2.42 -1.29 11.18
CA ARG A 105 -2.83 0.06 10.79
C ARG A 105 -2.80 0.15 9.26
N ALA A 106 -3.79 0.80 8.67
CA ALA A 106 -3.88 0.94 7.21
C ALA A 106 -4.07 2.40 6.81
N GLY A 107 -3.42 2.79 5.71
CA GLY A 107 -3.53 4.12 5.14
C GLY A 107 -3.75 4.08 3.63
N LEU A 108 -4.71 4.87 3.16
CA LEU A 108 -5.07 4.95 1.75
C LEU A 108 -5.05 6.37 1.21
N HIS A 109 -4.58 6.50 -0.03
CA HIS A 109 -4.58 7.75 -0.76
C HIS A 109 -4.82 7.49 -2.26
N LEU A 110 -5.55 8.41 -2.91
CA LEU A 110 -5.81 8.40 -4.35
C LEU A 110 -5.02 9.54 -5.00
N GLY A 111 -4.22 9.23 -6.02
CA GLY A 111 -3.44 10.23 -6.73
C GLY A 111 -2.73 9.68 -7.96
N GLU A 112 -2.16 10.57 -8.77
CA GLU A 112 -1.38 10.18 -9.93
C GLU A 112 -0.06 9.52 -9.52
N CYS A 113 0.28 8.42 -10.16
CA CYS A 113 1.52 7.70 -9.97
C CYS A 113 2.23 7.49 -11.31
N ASP A 114 3.56 7.52 -11.29
CA ASP A 114 4.37 7.01 -12.38
C ASP A 114 4.48 5.49 -12.19
N VAL A 115 3.93 4.74 -13.15
CA VAL A 115 3.85 3.28 -13.08
C VAL A 115 4.88 2.70 -14.04
N THR A 116 5.50 1.60 -13.66
CA THR A 116 6.29 0.71 -14.54
C THR A 116 5.87 -0.73 -14.29
N GLU A 117 6.42 -1.66 -15.06
CA GLU A 117 6.18 -3.10 -14.86
C GLU A 117 6.52 -3.53 -13.42
N ASP A 118 7.62 -3.02 -12.85
CA ASP A 118 8.10 -3.46 -11.53
C ASP A 118 7.87 -2.47 -10.38
N ALA A 119 7.32 -1.28 -10.63
CA ALA A 119 7.33 -0.22 -9.62
C ALA A 119 6.20 0.79 -9.79
N VAL A 120 5.83 1.40 -8.66
CA VAL A 120 4.93 2.55 -8.60
C VAL A 120 5.63 3.64 -7.79
N ARG A 121 5.73 4.83 -8.36
CA ARG A 121 6.48 5.95 -7.81
C ARG A 121 5.68 7.25 -7.86
N GLY A 122 6.13 8.23 -7.10
CA GLY A 122 5.57 9.58 -7.07
C GLY A 122 5.14 10.01 -5.68
N ILE A 123 4.72 11.28 -5.58
CA ILE A 123 4.32 11.88 -4.30
C ILE A 123 3.14 11.14 -3.66
N THR A 124 2.25 10.56 -4.46
CA THR A 124 1.10 9.75 -4.03
C THR A 124 1.52 8.60 -3.11
N VAL A 125 2.61 7.90 -3.44
CA VAL A 125 3.18 6.81 -2.64
C VAL A 125 3.59 7.33 -1.27
N HIS A 126 4.29 8.47 -1.22
CA HIS A 126 4.71 9.08 0.04
C HIS A 126 3.52 9.56 0.88
N ILE A 127 2.51 10.17 0.26
CA ILE A 127 1.30 10.59 0.97
C ILE A 127 0.59 9.37 1.58
N GLY A 128 0.38 8.30 0.81
CA GLY A 128 -0.24 7.06 1.29
C GLY A 128 0.49 6.48 2.52
N ALA A 129 1.82 6.39 2.45
CA ALA A 129 2.63 5.92 3.57
C ALA A 129 2.52 6.83 4.81
N ARG A 130 2.39 8.15 4.62
CA ARG A 130 2.19 9.10 5.73
C ARG A 130 0.78 9.06 6.31
N VAL A 131 -0.23 8.73 5.49
CA VAL A 131 -1.59 8.45 5.99
C VAL A 131 -1.56 7.19 6.86
N ALA A 132 -0.92 6.10 6.41
CA ALA A 132 -0.83 4.86 7.19
C ALA A 132 -0.10 5.07 8.51
N ALA A 133 0.98 5.83 8.52
CA ALA A 133 1.71 6.18 9.75
C ALA A 133 0.89 7.02 10.76
N ARG A 134 -0.27 7.56 10.37
CA ARG A 134 -1.20 8.28 11.26
C ARG A 134 -2.39 7.42 11.71
N ALA A 135 -2.56 6.24 11.13
CA ALA A 135 -3.61 5.32 11.52
C ALA A 135 -3.27 4.68 12.87
N SER A 136 -4.30 4.58 13.72
CA SER A 136 -4.27 3.86 14.99
C SER A 136 -4.31 2.35 14.74
N ALA A 137 -4.11 1.54 15.79
CA ALA A 137 -4.29 0.10 15.70
C ALA A 137 -5.73 -0.26 15.29
N GLY A 138 -5.88 -1.21 14.36
CA GLY A 138 -7.15 -1.60 13.76
C GLY A 138 -7.82 -0.53 12.89
N GLU A 139 -7.16 0.61 12.65
CA GLU A 139 -7.76 1.73 11.93
C GLU A 139 -7.41 1.71 10.44
N VAL A 140 -8.44 1.88 9.60
CA VAL A 140 -8.29 2.15 8.17
C VAL A 140 -8.47 3.65 7.95
N LEU A 141 -7.37 4.36 7.70
CA LEU A 141 -7.36 5.81 7.53
C LEU A 141 -7.22 6.19 6.06
N VAL A 142 -7.97 7.21 5.63
CA VAL A 142 -7.96 7.69 4.24
C VAL A 142 -7.70 9.18 4.17
N SER A 143 -7.03 9.60 3.09
CA SER A 143 -6.93 11.02 2.71
C SER A 143 -8.29 11.62 2.31
N GLY A 144 -8.43 12.94 2.45
CA GLY A 144 -9.59 13.69 1.99
C GLY A 144 -9.89 13.49 0.50
N THR A 145 -8.87 13.48 -0.34
CA THR A 145 -8.99 13.23 -1.79
C THR A 145 -9.70 11.91 -2.10
N LEU A 146 -9.30 10.83 -1.39
CA LEU A 146 -9.91 9.52 -1.59
C LEU A 146 -11.36 9.49 -1.11
N LYS A 147 -11.62 10.09 0.06
CA LYS A 147 -12.98 10.22 0.60
C LYS A 147 -13.89 10.96 -0.38
N ASP A 148 -13.43 12.09 -0.91
CA ASP A 148 -14.21 12.94 -1.82
C ASP A 148 -14.48 12.22 -3.15
N ALA A 149 -13.54 11.39 -3.63
CA ALA A 149 -13.75 10.54 -4.81
C ALA A 149 -14.80 9.43 -4.62
N LEU A 150 -15.17 9.13 -3.38
CA LEU A 150 -16.18 8.13 -3.01
C LEU A 150 -17.52 8.77 -2.60
N ALA A 151 -17.73 10.05 -2.93
CA ALA A 151 -19.02 10.69 -2.76
C ALA A 151 -20.13 9.92 -3.51
N GLY A 152 -21.16 9.50 -2.79
CA GLY A 152 -22.25 8.68 -3.33
C GLY A 152 -22.06 7.18 -3.18
N SER A 153 -20.96 6.71 -2.59
CA SER A 153 -20.83 5.33 -2.13
C SER A 153 -21.49 5.11 -0.76
N GLU A 154 -21.76 3.85 -0.42
CA GLU A 154 -22.27 3.45 0.90
C GLU A 154 -21.19 3.44 2.01
N ILE A 155 -19.94 3.77 1.67
CA ILE A 155 -18.82 3.75 2.61
C ILE A 155 -18.94 4.96 3.53
N ARG A 156 -18.99 4.69 4.85
CA ARG A 156 -19.07 5.72 5.87
C ARG A 156 -17.69 6.06 6.43
N PHE A 157 -17.54 7.33 6.78
CA PHE A 157 -16.27 7.87 7.27
C PHE A 157 -16.47 8.73 8.51
N LYS A 158 -15.61 8.51 9.51
CA LYS A 158 -15.50 9.35 10.68
C LYS A 158 -14.34 10.33 10.52
N LYS A 159 -14.61 11.63 10.63
CA LYS A 159 -13.58 12.68 10.53
C LYS A 159 -12.54 12.52 11.65
N ARG A 160 -11.25 12.54 11.30
CA ARG A 160 -10.14 12.48 12.28
C ARG A 160 -9.50 13.85 12.52
N GLY A 161 -9.36 14.67 11.49
CA GLY A 161 -8.79 16.01 11.61
C GLY A 161 -8.03 16.45 10.37
N ALA A 162 -7.37 17.61 10.49
CA ALA A 162 -6.38 18.09 9.53
C ALA A 162 -4.98 17.90 10.12
N TYR A 163 -4.03 17.50 9.29
CA TYR A 163 -2.70 17.11 9.73
C TYR A 163 -1.63 17.58 8.75
N GLU A 164 -0.52 18.11 9.27
CA GLU A 164 0.72 18.21 8.48
C GLU A 164 1.37 16.83 8.38
N LEU A 165 1.65 16.38 7.17
CA LEU A 165 2.32 15.11 6.93
C LEU A 165 3.81 15.35 6.71
N LYS A 166 4.69 14.59 7.38
CA LYS A 166 6.14 14.80 7.33
C LYS A 166 6.65 14.78 5.87
N GLY A 167 7.18 15.91 5.43
CA GLY A 167 7.76 16.10 4.10
C GLY A 167 6.74 16.36 2.98
N ILE A 168 5.44 16.51 3.31
CA ILE A 168 4.39 16.84 2.36
C ILE A 168 3.85 18.22 2.71
N PRO A 169 3.91 19.21 1.80
CA PRO A 169 3.37 20.54 2.05
C PRO A 169 1.86 20.54 2.34
N GLY A 170 1.42 21.49 3.16
CA GLY A 170 0.01 21.77 3.44
C GLY A 170 -0.62 20.87 4.51
N GLU A 171 -1.86 21.20 4.85
CA GLU A 171 -2.68 20.42 5.77
C GLU A 171 -3.54 19.40 5.02
N TRP A 172 -3.52 18.17 5.53
CA TRP A 172 -4.23 17.04 4.95
C TRP A 172 -5.36 16.60 5.86
N LYS A 173 -6.60 16.70 5.34
CA LYS A 173 -7.77 16.17 6.03
C LYS A 173 -7.77 14.65 5.96
N LEU A 174 -7.85 13.99 7.10
CA LEU A 174 -7.91 12.53 7.19
C LEU A 174 -9.23 12.08 7.81
N SER A 175 -9.72 10.92 7.37
CA SER A 175 -10.94 10.29 7.91
C SER A 175 -10.71 8.80 8.08
N ALA A 176 -11.27 8.22 9.15
CA ALA A 176 -11.28 6.79 9.37
C ALA A 176 -12.50 6.17 8.69
N VAL A 177 -12.34 5.00 8.09
CA VAL A 177 -13.46 4.19 7.60
C VAL A 177 -14.21 3.60 8.80
N GLU A 178 -15.54 3.64 8.76
CA GLU A 178 -16.36 2.93 9.74
C GLU A 178 -16.46 1.45 9.32
N LEU A 179 -15.79 0.58 10.06
CA LEU A 179 -15.78 -0.88 9.86
C LEU A 179 -17.07 -1.56 10.33
#